data_AF-A0A974V3W1-F1
#
_entry.id   AF-A0A974V3W1-F1
#
_cell.length_a   1.000
_cell.length_b   1.000
_cell.length_c   1.000
_cell.angle_alpha   90.00
_cell.angle_beta   90.00
_cell.angle_gamma   90.00
#
_symmetry.space_group_name_H-M   'P 1'
#
loop_
_entity.id
_entity.type
_entity.pdbx_description
1 polymer ?
#
loop_
_entity_poly.entity_id
_entity_poly.type
_entity_poly.pdbx_seq_one_letter_code
_entity_poly.pdbx_strand_id
1 'polypeptide(L)'
;MTAASGLTLYVFDSQAGGVPCAEAMTLVRDFHAKIAGRQGAGSNDAVNDTVSGWLCTSGPPASQGGTTCSKGEQTVFAAVVPSE
;
A
#
# COMPACT_ATOMS: atom_id res chain seq x y z
N MET A 1 4.20 9.12 1.97
CA MET A 1 5.07 8.30 1.09
C MET A 1 4.53 8.37 -0.32
N THR A 2 5.34 8.21 -1.36
CA THR A 2 4.88 8.38 -2.75
C THR A 2 4.45 7.05 -3.34
N ALA A 3 3.24 7.02 -3.90
CA ALA A 3 2.71 5.90 -4.66
C ALA A 3 3.45 5.76 -6.00
N ALA A 4 3.32 4.59 -6.64
CA ALA A 4 3.76 4.40 -8.03
C ALA A 4 3.09 5.39 -9.01
N SER A 5 1.90 5.91 -8.67
CA SER A 5 1.21 6.97 -9.43
C SER A 5 1.85 8.35 -9.30
N GLY A 6 2.86 8.53 -8.44
CA GLY A 6 3.50 9.82 -8.16
C GLY A 6 2.77 10.66 -7.10
N LEU A 7 1.66 10.16 -6.57
CA LEU A 7 0.82 10.84 -5.58
C LEU A 7 1.17 10.44 -4.14
N THR A 8 0.77 11.25 -3.16
CA THR A 8 0.99 10.93 -1.75
C THR A 8 0.03 9.85 -1.29
N LEU A 9 0.59 8.72 -0.86
CA LEU A 9 -0.12 7.58 -0.31
C LEU A 9 -0.19 7.71 1.21
N TYR A 10 -1.41 7.67 1.75
CA TYR A 10 -1.72 7.77 3.17
C TYR A 10 -2.13 6.41 3.70
N VAL A 11 -1.53 6.01 4.82
CA VAL A 11 -1.93 4.80 5.53
C VAL A 11 -3.10 5.16 6.45
N PHE A 12 -4.24 4.55 6.19
CA PHE A 12 -5.41 4.69 7.05
C PHE A 12 -5.20 3.74 8.22
N ASP A 13 -5.21 4.28 9.44
CA ASP A 13 -4.99 3.50 10.65
C ASP A 13 -5.96 2.33 10.68
N SER A 14 -5.39 1.15 10.77
CA SER A 14 -6.05 -0.13 10.94
C SER A 14 -6.58 -0.28 12.37
N GLN A 15 -7.45 0.65 12.81
CA GLN A 15 -8.24 0.52 14.04
C GLN A 15 -9.04 -0.80 14.05
N ALA A 16 -9.27 -1.41 12.88
CA ALA A 16 -9.95 -2.71 12.75
C ALA A 16 -9.06 -3.94 13.07
N GLY A 17 -7.73 -3.81 13.13
CA GLY A 17 -6.79 -4.95 13.22
C GLY A 17 -5.70 -4.85 14.29
N GLY A 18 -5.67 -3.77 15.08
CA GLY A 18 -4.72 -3.62 16.20
C GLY A 18 -3.25 -3.39 15.81
N VAL A 19 -2.96 -3.04 14.55
CA VAL A 19 -1.59 -2.72 14.10
C VAL A 19 -1.31 -1.24 14.38
N PRO A 20 -0.20 -0.90 15.05
CA PRO A 20 0.18 0.49 15.24
C PRO A 20 0.50 1.17 13.91
N CYS A 21 0.02 2.41 13.74
CA CYS A 21 0.22 3.21 12.53
C CYS A 21 1.67 3.23 12.02
N ALA A 22 2.66 3.29 12.92
CA ALA A 22 4.08 3.27 12.55
C ALA A 22 4.53 1.95 11.89
N GLU A 23 3.99 0.82 12.35
CA GLU A 23 4.27 -0.51 11.78
C GLU A 23 3.54 -0.66 10.44
N ALA A 24 2.30 -0.19 10.35
CA ALA A 24 1.54 -0.15 9.11
C ALA A 24 2.24 0.71 8.03
N MET A 25 2.74 1.89 8.40
CA MET A 25 3.54 2.76 7.52
C MET A 25 4.82 2.09 7.04
N THR A 26 5.54 1.43 7.96
CA THR A 26 6.77 0.70 7.61
C THR A 26 6.47 -0.44 6.64
N LEU A 27 5.41 -1.20 6.89
CA LEU A 27 4.98 -2.30 6.04
C LEU A 27 4.65 -1.86 4.61
N VAL A 28 3.81 -0.83 4.48
CA VAL A 28 3.42 -0.30 3.17
C VAL A 28 4.65 0.27 2.46
N ARG A 29 5.57 0.92 3.18
CA ARG A 29 6.82 1.44 2.61
C ARG A 29 7.71 0.35 2.08
N ASP A 30 7.94 -0.70 2.86
CA ASP A 30 8.81 -1.80 2.48
C ASP A 30 8.21 -2.59 1.31
N PHE A 31 6.88 -2.71 1.26
CA PHE A 31 6.17 -3.26 0.10
C PHE A 31 6.35 -2.42 -1.17
N HIS A 32 6.12 -1.10 -1.11
CA HIS A 32 6.35 -0.21 -2.25
C HIS A 32 7.80 -0.21 -2.71
N ALA A 33 8.76 -0.31 -1.78
CA ALA A 33 10.17 -0.47 -2.11
C ALA A 33 10.46 -1.79 -2.84
N LYS A 34 9.78 -2.88 -2.48
CA LYS A 34 9.94 -4.20 -3.11
C LYS A 34 9.34 -4.29 -4.50
N ILE A 35 8.21 -3.62 -4.72
CA ILE A 35 7.55 -3.55 -6.03
C ILE A 35 8.00 -2.36 -6.88
N ALA A 36 8.95 -1.56 -6.39
CA ALA A 36 9.49 -0.42 -7.12
C ALA A 36 10.00 -0.86 -8.50
N GLY A 37 9.51 -0.20 -9.55
CA GLY A 37 9.82 -0.56 -10.93
C GLY A 37 9.01 -1.74 -11.51
N ARG A 38 8.19 -2.44 -10.72
CA ARG A 38 7.24 -3.45 -11.22
C ARG A 38 5.92 -2.85 -11.68
N GLN A 39 5.48 -1.75 -11.06
CA GLN A 39 4.30 -1.00 -11.47
C GLN A 39 4.73 0.34 -12.05
N GLY A 40 4.61 0.51 -13.37
CA GLY A 40 4.75 1.82 -14.01
C GLY A 40 3.55 2.71 -13.67
N ALA A 41 3.74 4.03 -13.57
CA ALA A 41 2.70 4.99 -13.17
C ALA A 41 1.40 4.92 -14.01
N GLY A 42 1.48 4.48 -15.27
CA GLY A 42 0.34 4.29 -16.18
C GLY A 42 -0.16 2.85 -16.31
N SER A 43 0.40 1.91 -15.54
CA SER A 43 -0.03 0.51 -15.59
C SER A 43 -1.37 0.32 -14.89
N ASN A 44 -2.18 -0.57 -15.44
CA ASN A 44 -3.43 -1.03 -14.81
C ASN A 44 -3.23 -2.34 -14.02
N ASP A 45 -2.00 -2.83 -13.95
CA ASP A 45 -1.69 -4.11 -13.33
C ASP A 45 -1.59 -3.94 -11.83
N ALA A 46 -2.39 -4.69 -11.10
CA ALA A 46 -2.20 -4.84 -9.67
C ALA A 46 -0.99 -5.76 -9.40
N VAL A 47 -0.16 -5.39 -8.44
CA VAL A 47 0.98 -6.22 -8.02
C VAL A 47 0.76 -6.63 -6.58
N ASN A 48 0.94 -7.92 -6.30
CA ASN A 48 0.97 -8.44 -4.94
C ASN A 48 2.35 -8.99 -4.62
N ASP A 49 2.73 -8.87 -3.35
CA ASP A 49 3.95 -9.45 -2.80
C ASP A 49 3.79 -9.63 -1.29
N THR A 50 4.59 -10.51 -0.70
CA THR A 50 4.57 -10.76 0.74
C THR A 50 5.74 -10.03 1.41
N VAL A 51 5.44 -9.25 2.45
CA VAL A 51 6.41 -8.48 3.24
C VAL A 51 6.17 -8.70 4.73
N SER A 52 7.19 -9.13 5.47
CA SER A 52 7.08 -9.39 6.92
C SER A 52 5.92 -10.32 7.31
N GLY A 53 5.57 -11.25 6.42
CA GLY A 53 4.45 -12.19 6.58
C GLY A 53 3.07 -11.60 6.31
N TRP A 54 2.99 -10.38 5.76
CA TRP A 54 1.76 -9.76 5.27
C TRP A 54 1.64 -9.92 3.77
N LEU A 55 0.48 -10.33 3.28
CA LEU A 55 0.16 -10.31 1.87
C LEU A 55 -0.28 -8.89 1.49
N CYS A 56 0.60 -8.16 0.82
CA CYS A 56 0.33 -6.81 0.36
C CYS A 56 -0.03 -6.81 -1.13
N THR A 57 -1.11 -6.13 -1.48
CA THR A 57 -1.56 -5.93 -2.85
C THR A 57 -1.63 -4.45 -3.13
N SER A 58 -0.83 -4.00 -4.10
CA SER A 58 -0.91 -2.67 -4.69
C SER A 58 -1.93 -2.70 -5.81
N GLY A 59 -2.96 -1.88 -5.70
CA GLY A 59 -3.91 -1.65 -6.76
C GLY A 59 -3.27 -0.97 -7.98
N PRO A 60 -4.03 -0.84 -9.08
CA PRO A 60 -3.56 -0.18 -10.28
C PRO A 60 -3.18 1.28 -10.00
N PRO A 61 -1.96 1.74 -10.30
CA PRO A 61 -1.57 3.14 -10.12
C PRO A 61 -2.44 4.10 -10.94
N ALA A 62 -2.96 3.65 -12.10
CA ALA A 62 -3.90 4.41 -12.92
C ALA A 62 -5.24 4.72 -12.21
N SER A 63 -5.65 3.93 -11.20
CA SER A 63 -6.86 4.15 -10.41
C SER A 63 -6.56 4.85 -9.08
N GLN A 64 -5.68 5.85 -9.10
CA GLN A 64 -5.10 6.56 -7.95
C GLN A 64 -4.09 5.74 -7.13
N GLY A 65 -4.19 4.41 -7.15
CA GLY A 65 -3.27 3.52 -6.45
C GLY A 65 -3.59 3.44 -4.95
N GLY A 66 -3.92 2.22 -4.52
CA GLY A 66 -4.11 1.86 -3.12
C GLY A 66 -3.25 0.66 -2.77
N THR A 67 -3.06 0.38 -1.49
CA THR A 67 -2.32 -0.77 -1.00
C THR A 67 -3.07 -1.38 0.15
N THR A 68 -3.38 -2.66 0.01
CA THR A 68 -4.04 -3.44 1.06
C THR A 68 -3.08 -4.52 1.50
N CYS A 69 -2.70 -4.52 2.76
CA CYS A 69 -1.89 -5.57 3.37
C CYS A 69 -2.72 -6.35 4.37
N SER A 70 -2.76 -7.68 4.22
CA SER A 70 -3.53 -8.56 5.10
C SER A 70 -2.64 -9.61 5.75
N LYS A 71 -2.87 -9.89 7.03
CA LYS A 71 -2.18 -10.96 7.79
C LYS A 71 -3.15 -11.58 8.79
N GLY A 72 -3.69 -12.75 8.43
CA GLY A 72 -4.75 -13.39 9.20
C GLY A 72 -5.99 -12.50 9.28
N GLU A 73 -6.37 -12.10 10.50
CA GLU A 73 -7.50 -11.20 10.76
C GLU A 73 -7.13 -9.71 10.69
N GLN A 74 -5.83 -9.39 10.63
CA GLN A 74 -5.36 -8.02 10.60
C GLN A 74 -5.30 -7.50 9.16
N THR A 75 -5.79 -6.28 8.95
CA THR A 75 -5.80 -5.63 7.63
C THR A 75 -5.32 -4.20 7.75
N VAL A 76 -4.37 -3.82 6.92
CA VAL A 76 -3.84 -2.47 6.77
C VAL A 76 -4.24 -1.96 5.40
N PHE A 77 -4.84 -0.78 5.37
CA PHE A 77 -5.24 -0.12 4.13
C PHE A 77 -4.50 1.19 3.97
N ALA A 78 -4.03 1.45 2.76
CA ALA A 78 -3.38 2.70 2.41
C ALA A 78 -3.88 3.15 1.05
N ALA A 79 -4.23 4.42 0.91
CA ALA A 79 -4.71 4.96 -0.35
C ALA A 79 -4.18 6.37 -0.56
N VAL A 80 -4.11 6.76 -1.83
CA VAL A 80 -3.85 8.15 -2.18
C VAL A 80 -5.08 8.98 -1.82
N VAL A 81 -4.87 10.02 -1.03
CA VAL A 81 -5.90 11.02 -0.75
C VAL A 81 -5.56 12.22 -1.59
N PRO A 82 -6.45 12.68 -2.50
CA PRO A 82 -6.23 13.96 -3.14
C PRO A 82 -6.21 15.02 -2.04
N SER A 83 -5.06 15.67 -1.84
CA SER A 83 -5.01 16.93 -1.12
C SER A 83 -5.89 17.91 -1.90
N GLU A 84 -6.97 18.35 -1.27
CA GLU A 84 -7.90 19.39 -1.78
C GLU A 84 -7.17 20.68 -2.17
#